data_AF-A0A0W1AGH7-F1
#
_entry.id   AF-A0A0W1AGH7-F1
#
_cell.length_a   1.000
_cell.length_b   1.000
_cell.length_c   1.000
_cell.angle_alpha   90.00
_cell.angle_beta   90.00
_cell.angle_gamma   90.00
#
_symmetry.space_group_name_H-M   'P 1'
#
loop_
_entity.id
_entity.type
_entity.pdbx_description
1 polymer ?
#
loop_
_entity_poly.entity_id
_entity_poly.type
_entity_poly.pdbx_seq_one_letter_code
_entity_poly.pdbx_strand_id
1 'polypeptide(L)' 'MFHVFGALSEFERNLIKERTLAGLEAARARGRQDGRPEKLNDEQKELVKTLYANKRHSIQSICKMVGVGKTTLYKYINQ' A
#
# COMPACT_ATOMS: atom_id res chain seq x y z
N MET A 1 -13.86 24.98 -33.27
CA MET A 1 -14.83 24.54 -32.24
C MET A 1 -14.25 23.51 -31.27
N PHE A 2 -13.47 22.51 -31.71
CA PHE A 2 -12.90 21.46 -30.84
C PHE A 2 -12.01 21.96 -29.69
N HIS A 3 -11.29 23.08 -29.87
CA HIS A 3 -10.43 23.64 -28.83
C HIS A 3 -11.19 24.19 -27.61
N VAL A 4 -12.38 24.74 -27.80
CA VAL A 4 -13.19 25.31 -26.70
C VAL A 4 -13.76 24.17 -25.84
N PHE A 5 -14.26 23.11 -26.48
CA PHE A 5 -14.74 21.93 -25.76
C PHE A 5 -13.60 21.18 -25.07
N GLY A 6 -12.42 21.09 -25.68
CA GLY A 6 -11.22 20.53 -25.03
C GLY A 6 -10.84 21.30 -23.76
N ALA A 7 -10.78 22.63 -23.84
CA ALA A 7 -10.47 23.48 -22.69
C ALA A 7 -11.51 23.35 -21.56
N LEU A 8 -12.80 23.24 -21.91
CA LEU A 8 -13.87 23.03 -20.93
C LEU A 8 -13.77 21.66 -20.26
N SER A 9 -13.51 20.59 -21.02
CA SER A 9 -13.32 19.25 -20.47
C SER A 9 -12.11 19.16 -19.53
N GLU A 10 -11.02 19.85 -19.84
CA GLU A 10 -9.85 19.94 -18.95
C GLU A 10 -10.18 20.70 -17.65
N PHE A 11 -10.93 21.80 -17.76
CA PHE A 11 -11.39 22.57 -16.61
C PHE A 11 -12.25 21.72 -15.66
N GLU A 12 -13.25 21.00 -16.19
CA GLU A 12 -14.10 20.10 -15.41
C GLU A 12 -13.30 18.98 -14.73
N ARG A 13 -12.34 18.37 -15.45
CA ARG A 13 -11.46 17.35 -14.89
C ARG A 13 -10.62 17.88 -13.73
N ASN A 14 -10.10 19.10 -13.85
CA ASN A 14 -9.33 19.75 -12.79
C ASN A 14 -10.20 20.02 -11.56
N LEU A 15 -11.43 20.50 -11.76
CA LEU A 15 -12.38 20.75 -10.67
C LEU A 15 -12.75 19.45 -9.91
N ILE A 16 -12.97 18.35 -10.62
CA ILE A 16 -13.24 17.03 -10.03
C ILE A 16 -12.03 16.54 -9.23
N LYS A 17 -10.82 16.71 -9.77
CA LYS A 17 -9.58 16.32 -9.12
C LYS A 17 -9.38 17.10 -7.81
N GLU A 18 -9.58 18.41 -7.82
CA GLU A 18 -9.45 19.27 -6.65
C GLU A 18 -10.40 18.84 -5.54
N ARG A 19 -11.68 18.59 -5.86
CA ARG A 19 -12.67 18.07 -4.89
C ARG A 19 -12.28 16.72 -4.33
N THR A 20 -11.74 15.84 -5.17
CA THR A 20 -11.30 14.50 -4.73
C THR A 20 -10.12 14.61 -3.74
N LEU A 21 -9.16 15.49 -4.03
CA LEU A 21 -8.02 15.74 -3.13
C LEU A 21 -8.48 16.32 -1.80
N ALA A 22 -9.36 17.32 -1.80
CA ALA A 22 -9.94 17.88 -0.57
C ALA A 22 -10.66 16.81 0.27
N GLY A 23 -11.40 15.91 -0.39
CA GLY A 23 -12.06 14.79 0.28
C GLY A 23 -11.08 13.78 0.89
N LEU A 24 -9.99 13.47 0.18
CA LEU A 24 -8.92 12.59 0.66
C LEU A 24 -8.19 13.20 1.86
N GLU A 25 -7.87 14.50 1.80
CA GLU A 25 -7.25 15.21 2.93
C GLU A 25 -8.14 15.22 4.16
N ALA A 26 -9.44 15.52 3.99
CA ALA A 26 -10.39 15.45 5.09
C ALA A 26 -10.51 14.03 5.67
N ALA A 27 -10.42 12.99 4.85
CA ALA A 27 -10.43 11.60 5.32
C ALA A 27 -9.16 11.24 6.08
N ARG A 28 -7.98 11.66 5.60
CA ARG A 28 -6.70 11.49 6.30
C ARG A 28 -6.67 12.21 7.63
N ALA A 29 -7.20 13.44 7.71
CA ALA A 29 -7.31 14.21 8.95
C ALA A 29 -8.18 13.50 10.01
N ARG A 30 -9.16 12.68 9.57
CA ARG A 30 -9.95 11.81 10.45
C ARG A 30 -9.24 10.49 10.83
N GLY A 31 -8.00 10.29 10.40
CA GLY A 31 -7.22 9.08 10.70
C GLY A 31 -7.47 7.90 9.76
N ARG A 32 -8.18 8.09 8.64
CA ARG A 32 -8.31 7.03 7.64
C ARG A 32 -6.95 6.81 6.97
N GLN A 33 -6.37 5.62 7.15
CA GLN A 33 -5.25 5.17 6.34
C GLN A 33 -5.76 4.73 4.96
N ASP A 34 -5.35 5.46 3.93
CA ASP A 34 -5.56 5.10 2.54
C ASP A 34 -4.49 4.10 2.05
N GLY A 35 -4.78 3.39 0.95
CA GLY A 35 -3.89 2.40 0.37
C GLY A 35 -4.29 0.95 0.65
N ARG A 36 -3.46 0.02 0.18
CA ARG A 36 -3.68 -1.41 0.35
C ARG A 36 -3.30 -1.81 1.78
N PRO A 37 -4.18 -2.49 2.53
CA PRO A 37 -3.84 -2.95 3.86
C PRO A 37 -2.65 -3.91 3.81
N GLU A 38 -1.77 -3.80 4.80
CA GLU A 38 -0.66 -4.74 4.93
C GLU A 38 -1.21 -6.14 5.24
N LYS A 39 -0.54 -7.16 4.67
CA LYS A 39 -0.94 -8.56 4.88
C LYS A 39 -0.55 -9.11 6.25
N LEU A 40 0.44 -8.49 6.90
CA LEU A 40 1.04 -8.98 8.13
C LEU A 40 0.93 -7.92 9.21
N ASN A 41 0.52 -8.34 10.39
CA ASN A 41 0.54 -7.53 11.59
C ASN A 41 1.98 -7.35 12.10
N ASP A 42 2.23 -6.35 12.94
CA ASP A 42 3.58 -6.06 13.43
C ASP A 42 4.21 -7.23 14.21
N GLU A 43 3.42 -7.94 15.01
CA GLU A 43 3.86 -9.17 15.69
C GLU A 43 4.33 -10.25 14.70
N GLN A 44 3.61 -10.39 13.58
CA GLN A 44 3.94 -11.37 12.54
C GLN A 44 5.20 -10.97 11.78
N LYS A 45 5.46 -9.66 11.61
CA LYS A 45 6.71 -9.16 11.02
C LYS A 45 7.91 -9.50 11.90
N GLU A 46 7.80 -9.30 13.22
CA GLU A 46 8.87 -9.66 14.16
C GLU A 46 9.11 -11.17 14.23
N LEU A 47 8.04 -11.97 14.19
CA LEU A 47 8.14 -13.42 14.07
C LEU A 47 8.90 -13.83 12.80
N VAL A 48 8.57 -13.23 11.66
CA VAL A 48 9.26 -13.48 10.37
C VAL A 48 10.74 -13.15 10.45
N LYS A 49 11.11 -11.99 11.02
CA LYS A 49 12.51 -11.58 11.21
C LYS A 49 13.27 -12.58 12.08
N THR A 50 12.65 -13.01 13.18
CA THR A 50 13.23 -14.00 14.10
C THR A 50 13.40 -15.37 13.44
N LEU A 51 12.40 -15.85 12.70
CA LEU A 51 12.46 -17.11 11.94
C LEU A 51 13.55 -17.08 10.87
N TYR A 52 13.73 -15.95 10.20
CA TYR A 52 14.79 -15.74 9.23
C TYR A 52 16.18 -15.73 9.89
N ALA A 53 16.33 -15.01 11.01
CA ALA A 53 17.59 -14.93 11.76
C ALA A 53 18.05 -16.30 12.29
N ASN A 54 17.12 -17.11 12.76
CA ASN A 54 17.41 -18.46 13.28
C ASN A 54 17.88 -19.44 12.19
N LYS A 55 17.68 -19.15 10.89
CA LYS A 55 18.06 -19.97 9.72
C LYS A 55 17.63 -21.46 9.76
N ARG A 56 16.70 -21.82 10.66
CA ARG A 56 16.22 -23.21 10.83
C ARG A 56 15.21 -23.63 9.76
N HIS A 57 14.52 -22.66 9.15
CA HIS A 57 13.50 -22.92 8.13
C HIS A 57 13.94 -22.37 6.77
N SER A 58 13.63 -23.11 5.71
CA SER A 58 13.82 -22.62 4.35
C SER A 58 12.88 -21.43 4.08
N ILE A 59 13.31 -20.52 3.21
CA ILE A 59 12.51 -19.34 2.81
C ILE A 59 11.12 -19.74 2.32
N GLN A 60 11.01 -20.86 1.58
CA GLN A 60 9.72 -21.38 1.12
C GLN A 60 8.82 -21.85 2.26
N SER A 61 9.39 -22.48 3.30
CA SER A 61 8.64 -22.92 4.48
C SER A 61 8.10 -21.71 5.26
N ILE A 62 8.91 -20.67 5.45
CA ILE A 62 8.50 -19.42 6.11
C ILE A 62 7.37 -18.74 5.31
N CYS A 63 7.52 -18.64 3.99
CA CYS A 63 6.49 -18.07 3.10
C CYS A 63 5.15 -18.83 3.22
N LYS A 64 5.18 -20.17 3.29
CA LYS A 64 3.97 -20.99 3.45
C LYS A 64 3.33 -20.81 4.82
N MET A 65 4.12 -20.76 5.88
CA MET A 65 3.65 -20.58 7.26
C MET A 65 2.94 -19.23 7.44
N VAL A 66 3.44 -18.20 6.76
CA VAL A 66 3.02 -16.81 6.93
C VAL A 66 2.03 -16.35 5.82
N GLY A 67 1.87 -17.14 4.76
CA GLY A 67 0.93 -16.85 3.66
C GLY A 67 1.36 -15.70 2.74
N VAL A 68 2.67 -15.43 2.66
CA VAL A 68 3.24 -14.33 1.86
C VAL A 68 4.21 -14.85 0.80
N GLY A 69 4.38 -14.09 -0.29
CA GLY A 69 5.36 -14.41 -1.32
C GLY A 69 6.78 -14.07 -0.89
N LYS A 70 7.79 -14.64 -1.59
CA LYS A 70 9.21 -14.39 -1.33
C LYS A 70 9.57 -12.90 -1.38
N THR A 71 9.01 -12.17 -2.34
CA THR A 71 9.23 -10.72 -2.50
C THR A 71 8.72 -9.94 -1.29
N THR A 72 7.54 -10.30 -0.79
CA THR A 72 6.95 -9.69 0.40
C THR A 72 7.78 -10.03 1.64
N LEU A 73 8.26 -11.28 1.76
CA LEU A 73 9.15 -11.69 2.86
C LEU A 73 10.43 -10.82 2.91
N TYR A 74 11.14 -10.69 1.78
CA TYR A 74 12.34 -9.86 1.72
C TYR A 74 12.08 -8.38 1.96
N LYS A 75 10.91 -7.87 1.54
CA LYS A 75 10.51 -6.50 1.84
C LYS A 75 10.46 -6.25 3.35
N TYR A 76 9.90 -7.19 4.12
CA TYR A 76 9.80 -7.05 5.58
C TYR A 76 11.12 -7.31 6.33
N ILE A 77 12.07 -8.03 5.71
CA ILE A 77 13.40 -8.28 6.29
C ILE A 77 14.35 -7.10 6.02
N ASN A 78 14.24 -6.47 4.85
CA ASN A 78 15.10 -5.35 4.45
C ASN A 78 14.55 -3.96 4.80
N GLN A 79 13.33 -3.89 5.37
CA GLN A 79 12.76 -2.69 5.99
C GLN A 79 13.20 -2.60 7.45
#